data_AF-A0A8T4MTF0-F1
#
_entry.id   AF-A0A8T4MTF0-F1
#
_cell.length_a   1.000
_cell.length_b   1.000
_cell.length_c   1.000
_cell.angle_alpha   90.00
_cell.angle_beta   90.00
_cell.angle_gamma   90.00
#
_symmetry.space_group_name_H-M   'P 1'
#
loop_
_entity.id
_entity.type
_entity.pdbx_description
1 polymer ?
#
loop_
_entity_poly.entity_id
_entity_poly.type
_entity_poly.pdbx_seq_one_letter_code
_entity_poly.pdbx_strand_id
1 'polypeptide(L)'
;YEIKDVRILGPTRQQTQVEISATDSHYLKINALCRLSGDIENTPGITIIGPSGRVELNKGVIIAHRHIHVPYDYANYFRIKDGQRVSLFIPGKRPVTYHDIITRTGPIEKTALAVHLDSDEGNSVLIKKNAYGKLII
;
A
#
# COMPACT_ATOMS: atom_id res chain seq x y z
N TYR A 1 9.48 5.40 20.88
CA TYR A 1 8.61 5.99 19.85
C TYR A 1 7.42 5.08 19.72
N GLU A 2 6.21 5.64 19.63
CA GLU A 2 5.00 4.84 19.46
C GLU A 2 4.00 5.59 18.58
N ILE A 3 3.26 4.86 17.76
CA ILE A 3 2.13 5.40 17.01
C ILE A 3 0.88 4.82 17.66
N LYS A 4 -0.03 5.71 18.07
CA LYS A 4 -1.32 5.35 18.68
C LYS A 4 -2.41 5.31 17.62
N ASP A 5 -3.53 4.69 17.98
CA ASP A 5 -4.74 4.64 17.14
C ASP A 5 -4.49 4.04 15.75
N VAL A 6 -3.54 3.10 15.67
CA VAL A 6 -3.24 2.35 14.44
C VAL A 6 -4.42 1.45 14.11
N ARG A 7 -4.93 1.58 12.88
CA ARG A 7 -6.09 0.83 12.40
C ARG A 7 -5.75 -0.64 12.14
N ILE A 8 -6.65 -1.54 12.54
CA ILE A 8 -6.62 -2.95 12.14
C ILE A 8 -7.46 -3.11 10.86
N LEU A 9 -6.88 -3.68 9.81
CA LEU A 9 -7.59 -4.05 8.58
C LEU A 9 -7.96 -5.53 8.59
N GLY A 10 -9.26 -5.81 8.47
CA GLY A 10 -9.80 -7.17 8.39
C GLY A 10 -9.96 -7.68 6.94
N PRO A 11 -10.27 -8.97 6.77
CA PRO A 11 -10.33 -10.00 7.82
C PRO A 11 -8.93 -10.39 8.32
N THR A 12 -8.85 -11.25 9.34
CA THR A 12 -7.58 -11.83 9.79
C THR A 12 -6.92 -12.64 8.67
N ARG A 13 -5.59 -12.70 8.70
CA ARG A 13 -4.76 -13.37 7.68
C ARG A 13 -3.82 -14.36 8.35
N GLN A 14 -3.18 -15.22 7.55
CA GLN A 14 -2.23 -16.24 8.05
C GLN A 14 -0.99 -15.63 8.71
N GLN A 15 -0.55 -14.46 8.26
CA GLN A 15 0.62 -13.77 8.79
C GLN A 15 0.26 -12.32 9.13
N THR A 16 0.77 -11.83 10.27
CA THR A 16 0.64 -10.42 10.67
C THR A 16 1.58 -9.56 9.82
N GLN A 17 1.04 -8.49 9.26
CA GLN A 17 1.77 -7.48 8.49
C GLN A 17 1.41 -6.10 9.03
N VAL A 18 2.41 -5.22 9.11
CA VAL A 18 2.26 -3.83 9.55
C VAL A 18 2.76 -2.93 8.42
N GLU A 19 1.85 -2.13 7.87
CA GLU A 19 2.15 -1.16 6.83
C GLU A 19 2.28 0.23 7.48
N ILE A 20 3.44 0.86 7.30
CA ILE A 20 3.74 2.20 7.80
C ILE A 20 4.22 3.09 6.66
N SER A 21 4.07 4.41 6.80
CA SER A 21 4.66 5.35 5.84
C SER A 21 6.18 5.47 6.01
N ALA A 22 6.87 6.11 5.06
CA ALA A 22 8.29 6.42 5.22
C ALA A 22 8.52 7.40 6.38
N THR A 23 7.60 8.35 6.56
CA THR A 23 7.58 9.26 7.71
C THR A 23 7.47 8.50 9.04
N ASP A 24 6.56 7.54 9.14
CA ASP A 24 6.38 6.70 10.33
C ASP A 24 7.61 5.84 10.60
N SER A 25 8.21 5.27 9.55
CA SER A 25 9.46 4.48 9.63
C SER A 25 10.57 5.31 10.28
N HIS A 26 10.73 6.56 9.86
CA HIS A 26 11.69 7.48 10.43
C HIS A 26 11.38 7.81 11.89
N TYR A 27 10.13 8.14 12.20
CA TYR A 27 9.69 8.47 13.57
C TYR A 27 9.90 7.30 14.54
N LEU A 28 9.56 6.08 14.12
CA LEU A 28 9.71 4.87 14.90
C LEU A 28 11.16 4.39 15.00
N LYS A 29 12.07 4.95 14.20
CA LYS A 29 13.45 4.49 14.03
C LYS A 29 13.55 3.03 13.59
N ILE A 30 12.62 2.63 12.74
CA ILE A 30 12.61 1.32 12.10
C ILE A 30 13.12 1.53 10.68
N ASN A 31 14.04 0.69 10.22
CA ASN A 31 14.50 0.70 8.83
C ASN A 31 13.57 -0.20 7.98
N ALA A 32 12.31 0.20 7.84
CA ALA A 32 11.33 -0.57 7.08
C ALA A 32 11.67 -0.57 5.58
N LEU A 33 11.35 -1.67 4.90
CA LEU A 33 11.63 -1.84 3.48
C LEU A 33 10.36 -1.59 2.66
N CYS A 34 10.48 -0.93 1.51
CA CYS A 34 9.37 -0.79 0.57
C CYS A 34 9.08 -2.13 -0.10
N ARG A 35 7.89 -2.69 0.14
CA ARG A 35 7.52 -4.05 -0.30
C ARG A 35 6.06 -4.13 -0.73
N LEU A 36 5.75 -5.13 -1.54
CA LEU A 36 4.39 -5.50 -1.86
C LEU A 36 3.77 -6.26 -0.66
N SER A 37 2.47 -6.07 -0.41
CA SER A 37 1.77 -6.84 0.63
C SER A 37 1.95 -8.34 0.40
N GLY A 38 2.29 -9.05 1.47
CA GLY A 38 2.64 -10.48 1.49
C GLY A 38 4.15 -10.75 1.47
N ASP A 39 4.97 -9.80 1.00
CA ASP A 39 6.43 -9.93 0.96
C ASP A 39 7.05 -9.38 2.26
N ILE A 40 6.98 -10.19 3.31
CA ILE A 40 7.42 -9.83 4.67
C ILE A 40 8.72 -10.53 5.11
N GLU A 41 9.37 -11.29 4.23
CA GLU A 41 10.63 -11.95 4.57
C GLU A 41 11.78 -10.96 4.69
N ASN A 42 12.65 -11.18 5.69
CA ASN A 42 13.78 -10.31 6.01
C ASN A 42 13.38 -8.84 6.25
N THR A 43 12.18 -8.63 6.81
CA THR A 43 11.70 -7.31 7.22
C THR A 43 11.87 -7.12 8.72
N PRO A 44 11.97 -5.87 9.20
CA PRO A 44 12.01 -5.58 10.63
C PRO A 44 10.75 -6.04 11.37
N GLY A 45 10.92 -6.22 12.67
CA GLY A 45 9.85 -6.46 13.63
C GLY A 45 9.29 -5.19 14.27
N ILE A 46 8.24 -5.37 15.08
CA ILE A 46 7.66 -4.32 15.94
C ILE A 46 6.89 -4.95 17.09
N THR A 47 6.75 -4.23 18.20
CA THR A 47 5.81 -4.60 19.27
C THR A 47 4.45 -3.97 19.00
N ILE A 48 3.40 -4.80 18.92
CA ILE A 48 2.01 -4.34 18.82
C ILE A 48 1.39 -4.44 20.22
N ILE A 49 0.78 -3.35 20.68
CA ILE A 49 0.13 -3.26 21.99
C ILE A 49 -1.37 -3.08 21.76
N GLY A 50 -2.17 -3.97 22.34
CA GLY A 50 -3.62 -3.93 22.34
C GLY A 50 -4.20 -3.87 23.75
N PRO A 51 -5.54 -3.79 23.89
CA PRO A 51 -6.19 -3.66 25.19
C PRO A 51 -5.96 -4.86 26.12
N SER A 52 -5.71 -6.04 25.56
CA SER A 52 -5.53 -7.29 26.32
C SER A 52 -4.07 -7.75 26.44
N GLY A 53 -3.10 -6.94 26.01
CA GLY A 53 -1.68 -7.29 26.10
C GLY A 53 -0.86 -6.81 24.91
N ARG A 54 0.30 -7.44 24.71
CA ARG A 54 1.23 -7.10 23.63
C ARG A 54 1.75 -8.34 22.92
N VAL A 55 2.11 -8.19 21.65
CA VAL A 55 2.80 -9.20 20.84
C VAL A 55 4.05 -8.58 20.23
N GLU A 56 5.16 -9.29 20.33
CA GLU A 56 6.41 -8.92 19.66
C GLU A 56 6.51 -9.68 18.33
N LEU A 57 6.57 -8.93 17.24
CA LEU A 57 6.83 -9.48 15.92
C LEU A 57 8.32 -9.37 15.62
N ASN A 58 8.91 -10.46 15.12
CA ASN A 58 10.30 -10.48 14.67
C ASN A 58 10.46 -10.04 13.20
N LYS A 59 9.35 -10.01 12.45
CA LYS A 59 9.24 -9.54 11.06
C LYS A 59 7.82 -9.05 10.76
N GLY A 60 7.62 -8.35 9.65
CA GLY A 60 6.30 -7.97 9.15
C GLY A 60 6.11 -6.48 8.90
N VAL A 61 7.08 -5.63 9.22
CA VAL A 61 6.97 -4.18 9.04
C VAL A 61 7.48 -3.77 7.66
N ILE A 62 6.61 -3.14 6.87
CA ILE A 62 6.93 -2.67 5.51
C ILE A 62 6.44 -1.24 5.28
N ILE A 63 7.08 -0.57 4.33
CA ILE A 63 6.48 0.57 3.64
C ILE A 63 5.73 -0.01 2.44
N ALA A 64 4.45 0.33 2.31
CA ALA A 64 3.61 -0.28 1.28
C ALA A 64 4.02 0.23 -0.11
N HIS A 65 4.43 -0.69 -1.00
CA HIS A 65 4.68 -0.35 -2.39
C HIS A 65 3.35 -0.06 -3.10
N ARG A 66 3.23 1.10 -3.74
CA ARG A 66 2.09 1.46 -4.59
C ARG A 66 1.77 0.38 -5.63
N HIS A 67 0.48 0.11 -5.77
CA HIS A 67 -0.04 -0.88 -6.71
C HIS A 67 -1.46 -0.50 -7.13
N ILE A 68 -1.91 -1.04 -8.26
CA ILE A 68 -3.28 -0.91 -8.74
C ILE A 68 -3.94 -2.28 -8.79
N HIS A 69 -5.10 -2.38 -8.16
CA HIS A 69 -6.00 -3.52 -8.34
C HIS A 69 -6.80 -3.33 -9.63
N VAL A 70 -6.81 -4.34 -10.51
CA VAL A 70 -7.45 -4.26 -11.82
C VAL A 70 -8.35 -5.49 -12.03
N PRO A 71 -9.68 -5.34 -12.14
CA PRO A 71 -10.54 -6.49 -12.45
C PRO A 71 -10.21 -7.07 -13.83
N TYR A 72 -10.38 -8.39 -14.02
CA TYR A 72 -10.04 -9.06 -15.28
C TYR A 72 -10.66 -8.42 -16.53
N ASP A 73 -11.90 -7.95 -16.46
CA ASP A 73 -12.56 -7.29 -17.60
C ASP A 73 -11.81 -6.03 -18.06
N TYR A 74 -11.37 -5.21 -17.09
CA TYR A 74 -10.55 -4.03 -17.36
C TYR A 74 -9.16 -4.42 -17.83
N ALA A 75 -8.56 -5.45 -17.23
CA ALA A 75 -7.25 -5.95 -17.64
C ALA A 75 -7.27 -6.43 -19.10
N ASN A 76 -8.31 -7.17 -19.49
CA ASN A 76 -8.50 -7.63 -20.86
C ASN A 76 -8.75 -6.47 -21.84
N TYR A 77 -9.63 -5.54 -21.48
CA TYR A 77 -9.96 -4.39 -22.32
C TYR A 77 -8.75 -3.50 -22.59
N PHE A 78 -7.96 -3.21 -21.56
CA PHE A 78 -6.77 -2.36 -21.65
C PHE A 78 -5.47 -3.13 -21.95
N ARG A 79 -5.55 -4.45 -22.14
CA ARG A 79 -4.41 -5.36 -22.38
C ARG A 79 -3.33 -5.29 -21.29
N ILE A 80 -3.74 -5.10 -20.05
CA ILE A 80 -2.88 -5.09 -18.87
C ILE A 80 -2.67 -6.52 -18.39
N LYS A 81 -1.42 -6.89 -18.10
CA LYS A 81 -1.06 -8.19 -17.51
C LYS A 81 -0.85 -8.08 -16.00
N ASP A 82 -1.09 -9.16 -15.27
CA ASP A 82 -0.70 -9.22 -13.86
C ASP A 82 0.81 -8.99 -13.69
N GLY A 83 1.19 -8.23 -12.66
CA GLY A 83 2.58 -7.87 -12.39
C GLY A 83 3.19 -6.84 -13.36
N GLN A 84 2.45 -6.33 -14.35
CA GLN A 84 2.90 -5.25 -15.21
C GLN A 84 3.17 -3.96 -14.41
N ARG A 85 4.21 -3.22 -14.78
CA ARG A 85 4.46 -1.87 -14.29
C ARG A 85 3.78 -0.85 -15.18
N VAL A 86 2.98 0.02 -14.59
CA VAL A 86 2.27 1.12 -15.26
C VAL A 86 2.57 2.44 -14.56
N SER A 87 2.17 3.55 -15.17
CA SER A 87 2.24 4.87 -14.55
C SER A 87 0.85 5.47 -14.36
N LEU A 88 0.70 6.38 -13.39
CA LEU A 88 -0.55 7.07 -13.12
C LEU A 88 -0.31 8.57 -13.04
N PHE A 89 -0.95 9.32 -13.92
CA PHE A 89 -1.00 10.77 -13.80
C PHE A 89 -2.16 11.19 -12.89
N ILE A 90 -1.86 11.91 -11.82
CA ILE A 90 -2.84 12.50 -10.92
C ILE A 90 -2.85 14.01 -11.13
N PRO A 91 -3.96 14.61 -11.59
CA PRO A 91 -4.09 16.06 -11.69
C PRO A 91 -4.35 16.69 -10.31
N GLY A 92 -4.25 18.02 -10.22
CA GLY A 92 -4.61 18.75 -9.01
C GLY A 92 -3.69 19.94 -8.77
N LYS A 93 -3.63 20.40 -7.51
CA LYS A 93 -2.76 21.52 -7.12
C LYS A 93 -1.28 21.17 -7.17
N ARG A 94 -0.95 19.90 -6.97
CA ARG A 94 0.39 19.33 -7.12
C ARG A 94 0.29 18.13 -8.06
N PRO A 95 0.21 18.37 -9.38
CA PRO A 95 0.08 17.27 -10.33
C PRO A 95 1.36 16.43 -10.32
N VAL A 96 1.20 15.12 -10.48
CA VAL A 96 2.34 14.19 -10.52
C VAL A 96 2.05 13.02 -11.45
N THR A 97 3.10 12.43 -11.98
CA THR A 97 3.04 11.08 -12.55
C THR A 97 3.79 10.13 -11.63
N TYR A 98 3.06 9.19 -11.02
CA TYR A 98 3.69 8.08 -10.32
C TYR A 98 4.06 6.99 -11.31
N HIS A 99 5.33 6.64 -11.34
CA HIS A 99 5.84 5.51 -12.11
C HIS A 99 5.90 4.25 -11.24
N ASP A 100 6.16 3.13 -11.91
CA ASP A 100 6.44 1.85 -11.26
C ASP A 100 5.28 1.29 -10.42
N ILE A 101 4.02 1.56 -10.82
CA ILE A 101 2.86 0.99 -10.14
C ILE A 101 2.67 -0.45 -10.60
N ILE A 102 2.73 -1.42 -9.69
CA ILE A 102 2.43 -2.83 -9.99
C ILE A 102 0.94 -3.02 -10.19
N THR A 103 0.57 -3.69 -11.27
CA THR A 103 -0.80 -4.15 -11.48
C THR A 103 -1.05 -5.49 -10.80
N ARG A 104 -2.14 -5.58 -10.07
CA ARG A 104 -2.66 -6.80 -9.45
C ARG A 104 -4.03 -7.10 -10.02
N THR A 105 -4.08 -8.04 -10.95
CA THR A 105 -5.32 -8.43 -11.60
C THR A 105 -6.08 -9.46 -10.77
N GLY A 106 -7.40 -9.45 -10.85
CA GLY A 106 -8.20 -10.38 -10.08
C GLY A 106 -9.66 -10.39 -10.50
N PRO A 107 -10.47 -11.29 -9.92
CA PRO A 107 -11.88 -11.38 -10.25
C PRO A 107 -12.65 -10.20 -9.64
N ILE A 108 -13.69 -9.73 -10.34
CA ILE A 108 -14.41 -8.47 -10.05
C ILE A 108 -15.06 -8.46 -8.67
N GLU A 109 -15.50 -9.61 -8.16
CA GLU A 109 -16.13 -9.75 -6.85
C GLU A 109 -15.15 -9.62 -5.67
N LYS A 110 -13.83 -9.65 -5.93
CA LYS A 110 -12.78 -9.49 -4.91
C LYS A 110 -11.84 -8.33 -5.17
N THR A 111 -11.92 -7.73 -6.35
CA THR A 111 -10.94 -6.76 -6.86
C THR A 111 -11.68 -5.55 -7.36
N ALA A 112 -11.64 -4.44 -6.61
CA ALA A 112 -12.13 -3.16 -7.08
C ALA A 112 -11.01 -2.44 -7.86
N LEU A 113 -11.37 -1.72 -8.94
CA LEU A 113 -10.42 -0.89 -9.67
C LEU A 113 -9.98 0.28 -8.79
N ALA A 114 -8.79 0.19 -8.20
CA ALA A 114 -8.27 1.19 -7.29
C ALA A 114 -6.74 1.18 -7.24
N VAL A 115 -6.15 2.37 -7.18
CA VAL A 115 -4.73 2.54 -6.88
C VAL A 115 -4.59 2.74 -5.38
N HIS A 116 -3.72 1.96 -4.76
CA HIS A 116 -3.37 2.11 -3.36
C HIS A 116 -2.07 2.90 -3.26
N LEU A 117 -2.17 4.04 -2.59
CA LEU A 117 -1.06 4.91 -2.21
C LEU A 117 -1.02 5.00 -0.69
N ASP A 118 0.17 5.10 -0.12
CA ASP A 118 0.29 5.39 1.30
C ASP A 118 -0.05 6.87 1.61
N SER A 119 -0.01 7.21 2.89
CA SER A 119 -0.33 8.58 3.32
C SER A 119 0.70 9.62 2.87
N ASP A 120 1.99 9.29 2.76
CA ASP A 120 3.02 10.22 2.29
C ASP A 120 2.82 10.52 0.80
N GLU A 121 2.55 9.49 0.01
CA GLU A 121 2.23 9.60 -1.41
C GLU A 121 0.95 10.43 -1.63
N GLY A 122 -0.13 10.13 -0.89
CA GLY A 122 -1.37 10.90 -0.97
C GLY A 122 -1.22 12.37 -0.55
N ASN A 123 -0.43 12.63 0.49
CA ASN A 123 -0.16 13.98 0.98
C ASN A 123 0.70 14.79 0.01
N SER A 124 1.67 14.16 -0.69
CA SER A 124 2.55 14.86 -1.62
C SER A 124 1.79 15.54 -2.77
N VAL A 125 0.63 15.00 -3.14
CA VAL A 125 -0.29 15.51 -4.17
C VAL A 125 -1.55 16.19 -3.62
N LEU A 126 -1.67 16.33 -2.29
CA LEU A 126 -2.78 16.99 -1.59
C LEU A 126 -4.16 16.33 -1.80
N ILE A 127 -4.21 14.99 -1.83
CA ILE A 127 -5.48 14.24 -1.87
C ILE A 127 -6.15 14.32 -0.49
N LYS A 128 -7.41 14.79 -0.44
CA LYS A 128 -8.18 14.90 0.82
C LYS A 128 -9.03 13.67 1.15
N LYS A 129 -9.58 13.00 0.13
CA LYS A 129 -10.44 11.82 0.29
C LYS A 129 -10.19 10.84 -0.84
N ASN A 130 -10.72 11.16 -2.01
CA ASN A 130 -10.53 10.39 -3.24
C ASN A 130 -9.97 11.31 -4.31
N ALA A 131 -9.19 10.74 -5.23
CA ALA A 131 -8.79 11.39 -6.47
C ALA A 131 -8.89 10.39 -7.62
N TYR A 132 -9.06 10.92 -8.82
CA TYR A 132 -9.03 10.16 -10.04
C TYR A 132 -7.77 10.53 -10.81
N GLY A 133 -7.13 9.51 -11.39
CA GLY A 133 -5.96 9.68 -12.24
C GLY A 133 -6.17 9.06 -13.61
N LYS A 134 -5.24 9.33 -14.52
CA LYS A 134 -5.18 8.71 -15.84
C LYS A 134 -4.09 7.66 -15.85
N LEU A 135 -4.46 6.42 -16.13
CA LEU A 135 -3.50 5.33 -16.29
C LEU A 135 -2.71 5.54 -17.58
N ILE A 136 -1.40 5.32 -17.50
CA ILE A 136 -0.46 5.35 -18.62
C ILE A 136 0.18 3.96 -18.65
N ILE A 137 -0.14 3.21 -19.71
CA ILE A 137 0.19 1.79 -19.88
C ILE A 137 1.37 1.65 -20.83
#